data_AF-A0A919HSM4-F1
#
_entry.id   AF-A0A919HSM4-F1
#
_cell.length_a   1.000
_cell.length_b   1.000
_cell.length_c   1.000
_cell.angle_alpha   90.00
_cell.angle_beta   90.00
_cell.angle_gamma   90.00
#
_symmetry.space_group_name_H-M   'P 1'
#
loop_
_entity.id
_entity.type
_entity.pdbx_description
1 polymer ?
#
loop_
_entity_poly.entity_id
_entity_poly.type
_entity_poly.pdbx_seq_one_letter_code
_entity_poly.pdbx_strand_id
1 'polypeptide(L)'
;MFYTGWSASTGEADWALSPLFASQNWPPTLFNTAFYSNPQVDNALSEALKTTDPQQKTKLYREAQDIIWKESPWVPLVVEKLVSAHSKNLTGFYIQPDTGFSFEQADLTP
;
A
#
# COMPACT_ATOMS: atom_id res chain seq x y z
N MET A 1 -20.00 -4.41 -8.00
CA MET A 1 -19.31 -4.55 -6.71
C MET A 1 -18.31 -5.68 -6.83
N PHE A 2 -17.08 -5.49 -6.33
CA PHE A 2 -15.99 -6.46 -6.45
C PHE A 2 -15.26 -6.56 -5.10
N TYR A 3 -15.09 -7.78 -4.59
CA TYR A 3 -14.33 -8.06 -3.37
C TYR A 3 -12.90 -8.45 -3.75
N THR A 4 -11.92 -7.72 -3.23
CA THR A 4 -10.51 -7.91 -3.55
C THR A 4 -9.62 -7.32 -2.46
N GLY A 5 -8.31 -7.48 -2.60
CA GLY A 5 -7.28 -6.90 -1.75
C GLY A 5 -6.09 -6.42 -2.58
N TRP A 6 -5.20 -5.66 -1.96
CA TRP A 6 -3.98 -5.15 -2.59
C TRP A 6 -2.84 -5.07 -1.58
N SER A 7 -1.65 -5.51 -1.96
CA SER A 7 -0.44 -5.46 -1.14
C SER A 7 0.59 -4.53 -1.79
N ALA A 8 0.89 -3.40 -1.15
CA ALA A 8 1.91 -2.47 -1.62
C ALA A 8 3.32 -2.98 -1.27
N SER A 9 3.83 -3.91 -2.08
CA SER A 9 5.10 -4.63 -1.84
C SER A 9 6.35 -3.74 -1.79
N THR A 10 6.28 -2.53 -2.34
CA THR A 10 7.36 -1.54 -2.36
C THR A 10 7.46 -0.71 -1.06
N GLY A 11 6.45 -0.81 -0.17
CA GLY A 11 6.48 -0.23 1.18
C GLY A 11 6.14 1.27 1.28
N GLU A 12 5.67 1.87 0.20
CA GLU A 12 5.40 3.30 0.02
C GLU A 12 3.98 3.57 -0.49
N ALA A 13 3.55 4.84 -0.42
CA ALA A 13 2.17 5.21 -0.69
C ALA A 13 1.78 5.20 -2.18
N ASP A 14 2.71 5.37 -3.12
CA ASP A 14 2.37 5.44 -4.55
C ASP A 14 1.77 4.12 -5.04
N TRP A 15 2.48 3.00 -4.82
CA TRP A 15 1.98 1.69 -5.21
C TRP A 15 0.74 1.25 -4.43
N ALA A 16 0.47 1.86 -3.25
CA ALA A 16 -0.74 1.65 -2.47
C ALA A 16 -1.95 2.49 -2.95
N LEU A 17 -1.74 3.52 -3.77
CA LEU A 17 -2.79 4.48 -4.15
C LEU A 17 -2.97 4.59 -5.67
N SER A 18 -1.89 4.85 -6.41
CA SER A 18 -1.93 5.14 -7.84
C SER A 18 -2.59 4.01 -8.66
N PRO A 19 -2.19 2.72 -8.51
CA PRO A 19 -2.82 1.60 -9.20
C PRO A 19 -4.33 1.46 -9.01
N LEU A 20 -4.85 2.00 -7.89
CA LEU A 20 -6.18 1.74 -7.35
C LEU A 20 -7.14 2.91 -7.52
N PHE A 21 -6.62 4.15 -7.54
CA PHE A 21 -7.44 5.36 -7.51
C PHE A 21 -7.09 6.40 -8.59
N ALA A 22 -5.94 6.32 -9.25
CA ALA A 22 -5.65 7.24 -10.36
C ALA A 22 -6.58 6.95 -11.54
N SER A 23 -7.14 7.99 -12.16
CA SER A 23 -8.16 7.84 -13.22
C SER A 23 -7.63 7.14 -14.48
N GLN A 24 -6.35 7.34 -14.81
CA GLN A 24 -5.66 6.67 -15.91
C GLN A 24 -5.54 5.15 -15.76
N ASN A 25 -5.74 4.63 -14.53
CA ASN A 25 -5.53 3.23 -14.17
C ASN A 25 -6.82 2.40 -14.17
N TRP A 26 -7.88 2.88 -14.80
CA TRP A 26 -9.06 2.06 -15.09
C TRP A 26 -8.67 0.84 -15.93
N PRO A 27 -9.34 -0.31 -15.76
CA PRO A 27 -9.17 -1.44 -16.66
C PRO A 27 -9.44 -1.02 -18.12
N PRO A 28 -8.67 -1.53 -19.11
CA PRO A 28 -7.68 -2.62 -19.00
C PRO A 28 -6.26 -2.16 -18.62
N THR A 29 -6.05 -0.88 -18.32
CA THR A 29 -4.70 -0.35 -18.02
C THR A 29 -4.16 -0.91 -16.71
N LEU A 30 -4.94 -0.82 -15.62
CA LEU A 30 -4.53 -1.27 -14.30
C LEU A 30 -5.74 -1.58 -13.41
N PHE A 31 -5.59 -1.50 -12.09
CA PHE A 31 -6.49 -2.11 -11.11
C PHE A 31 -7.43 -1.12 -10.39
N ASN A 32 -7.71 0.05 -10.98
CA ASN A 32 -8.78 0.95 -10.50
C ASN A 32 -10.15 0.37 -10.90
N THR A 33 -10.52 -0.72 -10.24
CA THR A 33 -11.75 -1.49 -10.50
C THR A 33 -13.02 -0.80 -9.97
N ALA A 34 -12.86 0.26 -9.17
CA ALA A 34 -13.95 1.12 -8.74
C ALA A 34 -14.33 2.17 -9.80
N PHE A 35 -13.54 2.31 -10.88
CA PHE A 35 -13.69 3.37 -11.87
C PHE A 35 -13.72 4.77 -11.22
N TYR A 36 -12.97 4.94 -10.13
CA TYR A 36 -12.87 6.20 -9.41
C TYR A 36 -12.07 7.21 -10.24
N SER A 37 -12.47 8.47 -10.21
CA SER A 37 -11.75 9.57 -10.87
C SER A 37 -12.02 10.87 -10.11
N ASN A 38 -10.94 11.53 -9.73
CA ASN A 38 -10.99 12.83 -9.09
C ASN A 38 -9.72 13.63 -9.48
N PRO A 39 -9.84 14.77 -10.18
CA PRO A 39 -8.69 15.54 -10.64
C PRO A 39 -7.75 16.01 -9.52
N GLN A 40 -8.26 16.25 -8.31
CA GLN A 40 -7.44 16.64 -7.17
C GLN A 40 -6.58 15.47 -6.68
N VAL A 41 -7.15 14.26 -6.66
CA VAL A 41 -6.42 13.04 -6.32
C VAL A 41 -5.35 12.76 -7.37
N ASP A 42 -5.71 12.79 -8.65
CA ASP A 42 -4.74 12.58 -9.75
C ASP A 42 -3.58 13.58 -9.68
N ASN A 43 -3.88 14.85 -9.40
CA ASN A 43 -2.87 15.89 -9.24
C ASN A 43 -1.98 15.64 -8.02
N ALA A 44 -2.56 15.32 -6.86
CA ALA A 44 -1.81 15.05 -5.65
C ALA A 44 -0.85 13.87 -5.82
N LEU A 45 -1.32 12.78 -6.44
CA LEU A 45 -0.48 11.60 -6.76
C LEU A 45 0.63 11.94 -7.75
N SER A 46 0.32 12.69 -8.82
CA SER A 46 1.31 13.11 -9.81
C SER A 46 2.39 14.02 -9.21
N GLU A 47 2.01 15.01 -8.39
CA GLU A 47 2.96 15.90 -7.74
C GLU A 47 3.80 15.17 -6.69
N ALA A 48 3.26 14.16 -6.01
CA ALA A 48 4.01 13.36 -5.04
C ALA A 48 5.17 12.58 -5.69
N LEU A 49 5.03 12.23 -6.98
CA LEU A 49 6.10 11.61 -7.76
C LEU A 49 7.17 12.59 -8.25
N LYS A 50 6.87 13.90 -8.31
CA LYS A 50 7.80 14.94 -8.79
C LYS A 50 8.71 15.50 -7.70
N THR A 51 8.44 15.19 -6.43
CA THR A 51 9.22 15.68 -5.29
C THR A 51 9.93 14.55 -4.55
N THR A 52 11.11 14.86 -4.02
CA THR A 52 11.88 14.00 -3.12
C THR A 52 11.83 14.47 -1.67
N ASP A 53 11.21 15.62 -1.38
CA ASP A 53 11.04 16.10 -0.01
C ASP A 53 10.00 15.24 0.75
N PRO A 54 10.39 14.55 1.84
CA PRO A 54 9.47 13.71 2.60
C PRO A 54 8.26 14.47 3.16
N GLN A 55 8.42 15.73 3.54
CA GLN A 55 7.31 16.51 4.11
C GLN A 55 6.28 16.85 3.03
N GLN A 56 6.74 17.30 1.86
CA GLN A 56 5.88 17.54 0.71
C GLN A 56 5.17 16.25 0.24
N LYS A 57 5.88 15.11 0.13
CA LYS A 57 5.26 13.82 -0.23
C LYS A 57 4.17 13.42 0.76
N THR A 58 4.46 13.54 2.07
CA THR A 58 3.50 13.19 3.12
C THR A 58 2.23 14.04 3.04
N LYS A 59 2.37 15.34 2.78
CA LYS A 59 1.23 16.25 2.61
C LYS A 59 0.36 15.86 1.42
N LEU A 60 0.97 15.60 0.26
CA LEU A 60 0.27 15.26 -0.97
C LEU A 60 -0.49 13.93 -0.86
N TYR A 61 0.14 12.88 -0.30
CA TYR A 61 -0.55 11.62 -0.08
C TYR A 61 -1.69 11.73 0.93
N ARG A 62 -1.52 12.52 2.00
CA ARG A 62 -2.61 12.80 2.94
C ARG A 62 -3.80 13.44 2.25
N GLU A 63 -3.57 14.46 1.43
CA GLU A 63 -4.62 15.16 0.69
C GLU A 63 -5.40 14.18 -0.21
N ALA A 64 -4.70 13.32 -0.96
CA ALA A 64 -5.32 12.27 -1.76
C ALA A 64 -6.17 11.32 -0.90
N GLN A 65 -5.63 10.84 0.22
CA GLN A 65 -6.32 9.91 1.13
C GLN A 65 -7.57 10.53 1.76
N ASP A 66 -7.51 11.80 2.19
CA ASP A 66 -8.65 12.50 2.79
C ASP A 66 -9.82 12.62 1.81
N ILE A 67 -9.53 12.92 0.54
CA ILE A 67 -10.55 13.00 -0.53
C ILE A 67 -11.12 11.61 -0.82
N ILE A 68 -10.27 10.61 -1.03
CA ILE A 68 -10.69 9.23 -1.31
C ILE A 68 -11.59 8.71 -0.18
N TRP A 69 -11.21 8.94 1.08
CA TRP A 69 -12.02 8.52 2.22
C TRP A 69 -13.39 9.19 2.22
N LYS A 70 -13.43 10.51 2.01
CA LYS A 70 -14.66 11.30 1.98
C LYS A 70 -15.61 10.89 0.86
N GLU A 71 -15.07 10.56 -0.31
CA GLU A 71 -15.87 10.16 -1.49
C GLU A 71 -16.22 8.67 -1.49
N SER A 72 -15.56 7.87 -0.64
CA SER A 72 -15.89 6.46 -0.39
C SER A 72 -16.10 5.63 -1.67
N PRO A 73 -15.14 5.60 -2.63
CA PRO A 73 -15.24 4.73 -3.80
C PRO A 73 -15.17 3.24 -3.42
N TRP A 74 -14.66 2.94 -2.23
CA TRP A 74 -14.57 1.61 -1.63
C TRP A 74 -15.35 1.53 -0.32
N VAL A 75 -15.63 0.29 0.09
CA VAL A 75 -15.94 -0.06 1.47
C VAL A 75 -14.69 -0.76 2.04
N PRO A 76 -13.76 -0.04 2.70
CA PRO A 76 -12.55 -0.65 3.24
C PRO A 76 -12.92 -1.59 4.39
N LEU A 77 -12.51 -2.87 4.29
CA LEU A 77 -12.96 -3.93 5.19
C LEU A 77 -12.00 -4.13 6.36
N VAL A 78 -10.80 -4.62 6.08
CA VAL A 78 -9.79 -5.00 7.10
C VAL A 78 -8.37 -4.90 6.52
N VAL A 79 -7.38 -4.86 7.42
CA VAL A 79 -5.97 -5.16 7.11
C VAL A 79 -5.63 -6.46 7.82
N GLU A 80 -5.08 -7.42 7.09
CA GLU A 80 -4.79 -8.76 7.62
C GLU A 80 -3.63 -8.72 8.63
N LYS A 81 -3.67 -9.65 9.61
CA LYS A 81 -2.54 -9.91 10.51
C LYS A 81 -1.84 -11.18 10.06
N LEU A 82 -0.53 -11.09 9.83
CA LEU A 82 0.30 -12.25 9.56
C LEU A 82 0.52 -13.02 10.86
N VAL A 83 0.16 -14.30 10.86
CA VAL A 83 0.39 -15.23 11.96
C VAL A 83 1.43 -16.25 11.51
N SER A 84 2.62 -16.19 12.12
CA SER A 84 3.71 -17.13 11.86
C SER A 84 4.14 -17.81 13.16
N ALA A 85 4.84 -18.95 13.03
CA ALA A 85 5.40 -19.68 14.16
C ALA A 85 6.79 -20.19 13.78
N HIS A 86 7.69 -20.21 14.75
CA HIS A 86 9.02 -20.79 14.62
C HIS A 86 9.38 -21.62 15.85
N SER A 87 10.36 -22.52 15.72
CA SER A 87 10.92 -23.24 16.85
C SER A 87 11.48 -22.26 17.88
N LYS A 88 11.38 -22.60 19.17
CA LYS A 88 12.03 -21.82 20.24
C LYS A 88 13.54 -21.72 20.07
N ASN A 89 14.14 -22.70 19.40
CA ASN A 89 15.57 -22.74 19.15
C ASN A 89 15.98 -21.82 17.98
N LEU A 90 15.03 -21.39 17.12
CA LEU A 90 15.33 -20.50 16.01
C LEU A 90 15.28 -19.05 16.49
N THR A 91 16.42 -18.37 16.42
CA THR A 91 16.57 -16.95 16.75
C THR A 91 16.94 -16.15 15.51
N GLY A 92 16.64 -14.85 15.49
CA GLY A 92 17.04 -13.95 14.40
C GLY A 92 16.31 -14.17 13.07
N PHE A 93 15.16 -14.85 13.09
CA PHE A 93 14.31 -15.11 11.93
C PHE A 93 12.96 -14.38 12.09
N TYR A 94 12.63 -13.49 11.17
CA TYR A 94 11.47 -12.61 11.27
C TYR A 94 10.61 -12.68 10.02
N ILE A 95 9.28 -12.64 10.21
CA ILE A 95 8.32 -12.38 9.12
C ILE A 95 8.28 -10.88 8.84
N GLN A 96 8.35 -10.49 7.57
CA GLN A 96 8.22 -9.11 7.12
C GLN A 96 6.75 -8.79 6.77
N PRO A 97 6.32 -7.51 6.83
CA PRO A 97 4.95 -7.11 6.50
C PRO A 97 4.49 -7.47 5.08
N ASP A 98 5.42 -7.60 4.14
CA ASP A 98 5.19 -8.01 2.76
C ASP A 98 5.16 -9.54 2.57
N THR A 99 5.09 -10.30 3.66
CA THR A 99 5.18 -11.78 3.72
C THR A 99 6.55 -12.37 3.42
N GLY A 100 7.57 -11.53 3.18
CA GLY A 100 8.95 -11.95 3.07
C GLY A 100 9.54 -12.41 4.40
N PHE A 101 10.75 -12.96 4.37
CA PHE A 101 11.49 -13.33 5.56
C PHE A 101 12.75 -12.48 5.69
N SER A 102 13.09 -12.08 6.91
CA SER A 102 14.39 -11.54 7.24
C SER A 102 15.11 -12.55 8.14
N PHE A 103 16.23 -13.07 7.65
CA PHE A 103 17.01 -14.14 8.29
C PHE A 103 18.52 -13.87 8.28
N GLU A 104 18.92 -12.60 8.11
CA GLU A 104 20.33 -12.19 8.12
C GLU A 104 21.03 -12.58 9.43
N GLN A 105 20.30 -12.54 10.55
CA GLN A 105 20.79 -12.85 11.89
C GLN A 105 20.32 -14.23 12.37
N ALA A 106 19.84 -15.09 11.46
CA ALA A 106 19.24 -16.36 11.85
C ALA A 106 20.28 -17.33 12.41
N ASP A 107 19.97 -17.92 13.56
CA ASP A 107 20.81 -18.92 14.22
C ASP A 107 19.96 -19.92 15.02
N LEU A 108 20.56 -21.04 15.41
CA LEU A 108 19.96 -22.06 16.26
C LEU A 108 20.63 -22.09 17.63
N THR A 109 19.85 -21.83 18.68
CA THR A 109 20.33 -22.03 20.05
C THR A 109 20.36 -23.54 20.37
N PRO A 110 21.38 -24.02 21.11
CA PRO A 110 21.48 -25.42 21.55
C PRO A 110 20.25 -25.93 22.31
#